data_AF-A0A5C8A5U2-F1
#
_entry.id   AF-A0A5C8A5U2-F1
#
_cell.length_a   1.000
_cell.length_b   1.000
_cell.length_c   1.000
_cell.angle_alpha   90.00
_cell.angle_beta   90.00
_cell.angle_gamma   90.00
#
_symmetry.space_group_name_H-M   'P 1'
#
loop_
_entity.id
_entity.type
_entity.pdbx_description
1 polymer ?
#
loop_
_entity_poly.entity_id
_entity_poly.type
_entity_poly.pdbx_seq_one_letter_code
_entity_poly.pdbx_strand_id
1 'polypeptide(L)'
;MRILKILLIVGLALLAVICLLGFTGPDTFRYERSVSIAAPPETVYPHVASLAAMDQWSPWNAKDPNMKKTLEGADGAVGATQRWEGNADVGKGEQRIDSLVPNTLVRTHLRFFEPMASESDALVELVPEGTGTKVTWAMVGENNFMSKVFSKFMDIDAMVGKDFEDGLAMLKGQVETAEVARQAELAAKTSGGYVIETVDRPELVYVGKRDKKVKWADMAAFYGTNFGAAGAAVGTAGLELAGAPSGVFWAWNEKDQTADMMAAMPVKGTSATKVEGFETLVIPPSKMLLVAYYGDYSKNMPAHEAIDAYITAKGLTHYGHVIEEYVTDPTVEKDTTKWLTNIYYMVK
;
A
#
# COMPACT_ATOMS: atom_id res chain seq x y z
N MET A 1 -50.23 40.04 -43.51
CA MET A 1 -50.04 40.64 -42.16
C MET A 1 -50.49 39.73 -41.00
N ARG A 2 -51.60 38.97 -41.08
CA ARG A 2 -52.06 38.11 -39.97
C ARG A 2 -51.12 36.93 -39.67
N ILE A 3 -50.63 36.25 -40.70
CA ILE A 3 -49.68 35.13 -40.56
C ILE A 3 -48.35 35.59 -39.95
N LEU A 4 -47.82 36.75 -40.38
CA LEU A 4 -46.60 37.33 -39.80
C LEU A 4 -46.78 37.69 -38.31
N LYS A 5 -47.95 38.20 -37.92
CA LYS A 5 -48.28 38.46 -36.50
C LYS A 5 -48.36 37.18 -35.68
N ILE A 6 -48.94 36.11 -36.24
CA ILE A 6 -49.04 34.81 -35.57
C ILE A 6 -47.64 34.19 -35.38
N LEU A 7 -46.79 34.20 -36.41
CA LEU A 7 -45.41 33.70 -36.31
C LEU A 7 -44.60 34.48 -35.28
N LEU A 8 -44.78 35.80 -35.19
CA LEU A 8 -44.10 36.64 -34.21
C LEU A 8 -44.57 36.35 -32.78
N ILE A 9 -45.87 36.15 -32.56
CA ILE A 9 -46.43 35.80 -31.24
C ILE A 9 -45.97 34.41 -30.79
N VAL A 10 -45.95 33.43 -31.70
CA VAL A 10 -45.46 32.08 -31.40
C VAL A 10 -43.96 32.10 -31.09
N GLY A 11 -43.16 32.85 -31.85
CA GLY A 11 -41.74 33.02 -31.55
C GLY A 11 -41.48 33.70 -30.20
N LEU A 12 -42.26 34.73 -29.86
CA LEU A 12 -42.15 35.43 -28.58
C LEU A 12 -42.57 34.54 -27.40
N ALA A 13 -43.60 33.73 -27.57
CA ALA A 13 -44.05 32.76 -26.56
C ALA A 13 -43.01 31.64 -26.36
N LEU A 14 -42.41 31.13 -27.45
CA LEU A 14 -41.33 30.14 -27.37
C LEU A 14 -40.11 30.71 -26.65
N LEU A 15 -39.74 31.96 -26.95
CA LEU A 15 -38.66 32.67 -26.28
C LEU A 15 -38.96 32.90 -24.80
N ALA A 16 -40.19 33.27 -24.44
CA ALA A 16 -40.61 33.44 -23.05
C ALA A 16 -40.56 32.12 -22.26
N VAL A 17 -40.94 31.00 -22.89
CA VAL A 17 -40.83 29.66 -22.28
C VAL A 17 -39.36 29.27 -22.10
N ILE A 18 -38.50 29.49 -23.11
CA ILE A 18 -37.05 29.24 -23.01
C ILE A 18 -36.42 30.10 -21.89
N CYS A 19 -36.79 31.38 -21.79
CA CYS A 19 -36.37 32.26 -20.71
C CYS A 19 -36.83 31.74 -19.34
N LEU A 20 -38.10 31.37 -19.21
CA LEU A 20 -38.64 30.87 -17.94
C LEU A 20 -37.93 29.57 -17.51
N LEU A 21 -37.67 28.64 -18.43
CA LEU A 21 -36.90 27.42 -18.15
C LEU A 21 -35.45 27.72 -17.76
N GLY A 22 -34.79 28.65 -18.45
CA GLY A 22 -33.41 29.04 -18.14
C GLY A 22 -33.24 29.83 -16.83
N PHE A 23 -34.28 30.53 -16.36
CA PHE A 23 -34.24 31.28 -15.09
C PHE A 23 -34.75 30.51 -13.86
N THR A 24 -35.40 29.35 -14.05
CA THR A 24 -36.02 28.58 -12.94
C THR A 24 -35.30 27.27 -12.59
N GLY A 25 -34.29 26.87 -13.37
CA GLY A 25 -33.47 25.68 -13.08
C GLY A 25 -32.42 25.91 -11.99
N PRO A 26 -31.98 24.85 -11.29
CA PRO A 26 -30.98 24.95 -10.22
C PRO A 26 -29.65 25.48 -10.76
N ASP A 27 -28.96 26.33 -9.98
CA ASP A 27 -27.69 26.97 -10.36
C ASP A 27 -26.50 26.01 -10.41
N THR A 28 -26.58 24.90 -9.67
CA THR A 28 -25.54 23.88 -9.60
C THR A 28 -26.13 22.48 -9.84
N PHE A 29 -25.28 21.52 -10.18
CA PHE A 29 -25.64 20.12 -10.24
C PHE A 29 -24.63 19.24 -9.48
N ARG A 30 -25.09 18.07 -9.06
CA ARG A 30 -24.25 16.97 -8.58
C ARG A 30 -24.85 15.67 -9.08
N TYR A 31 -24.16 15.01 -9.99
CA TYR A 31 -24.49 13.68 -10.48
C TYR A 31 -23.54 12.69 -9.83
N GLU A 32 -24.03 11.62 -9.24
CA GLU A 32 -23.17 10.67 -8.54
C GLU A 32 -23.70 9.24 -8.59
N ARG A 33 -22.77 8.29 -8.48
CA ARG A 33 -23.06 6.89 -8.20
C ARG A 33 -22.10 6.41 -7.13
N SER A 34 -22.51 5.38 -6.40
CA SER A 34 -21.67 4.76 -5.37
C SER A 34 -21.66 3.24 -5.50
N VAL A 35 -20.57 2.64 -5.06
CA VAL A 35 -20.44 1.19 -4.92
C VAL A 35 -19.72 0.86 -3.61
N SER A 36 -20.13 -0.22 -2.94
CA SER A 36 -19.37 -0.78 -1.82
C SER A 36 -18.31 -1.75 -2.36
N ILE A 37 -17.05 -1.52 -2.03
CA ILE A 37 -15.89 -2.35 -2.39
C ILE A 37 -15.41 -3.08 -1.13
N ALA A 38 -15.22 -4.39 -1.23
CA ALA A 38 -14.73 -5.25 -0.13
C ALA A 38 -13.21 -5.11 0.06
N ALA A 39 -12.74 -3.88 0.24
CA ALA A 39 -11.35 -3.54 0.53
C ALA A 39 -11.28 -2.26 1.37
N PRO A 40 -10.28 -2.12 2.25
CA PRO A 40 -10.11 -0.91 3.05
C PRO A 40 -9.69 0.29 2.17
N PRO A 41 -9.89 1.55 2.61
CA PRO A 41 -9.58 2.73 1.82
C PRO A 41 -8.12 2.80 1.37
N GLU A 42 -7.20 2.27 2.16
CA GLU A 42 -5.76 2.17 1.86
C GLU A 42 -5.49 1.31 0.61
N THR A 43 -6.31 0.28 0.36
CA THR A 43 -6.22 -0.56 -0.84
C THR A 43 -6.92 0.10 -2.03
N VAL A 44 -8.00 0.85 -1.81
CA VAL A 44 -8.75 1.53 -2.89
C VAL A 44 -8.00 2.76 -3.42
N TYR A 45 -7.45 3.58 -2.53
CA TYR A 45 -6.91 4.90 -2.85
C TYR A 45 -5.86 4.91 -3.98
N PRO A 46 -4.89 3.97 -4.05
CA PRO A 46 -3.93 3.91 -5.14
C PRO A 46 -4.56 3.75 -6.53
N HIS A 47 -5.78 3.19 -6.63
CA HIS A 47 -6.50 3.02 -7.89
C HIS A 47 -7.20 4.29 -8.39
N VAL A 48 -7.30 5.33 -7.55
CA VAL A 48 -8.02 6.57 -7.86
C VAL A 48 -7.16 7.81 -7.71
N ALA A 49 -5.98 7.70 -7.08
CA ALA A 49 -5.11 8.83 -6.75
C ALA A 49 -4.25 9.35 -7.91
N SER A 50 -4.26 8.70 -9.08
CA SER A 50 -3.53 9.14 -10.27
C SER A 50 -4.39 9.05 -11.52
N LEU A 51 -4.09 9.87 -12.54
CA LEU A 51 -4.86 9.88 -13.78
C LEU A 51 -4.68 8.58 -14.55
N ALA A 52 -3.48 7.99 -14.53
CA ALA A 52 -3.26 6.68 -15.15
C ALA A 52 -4.01 5.55 -14.42
N ALA A 53 -4.15 5.62 -13.09
CA ALA A 53 -4.93 4.64 -12.33
C ALA A 53 -6.43 4.79 -12.60
N MET A 54 -6.94 6.04 -12.60
CA MET A 54 -8.32 6.36 -13.00
C MET A 54 -8.63 5.88 -14.43
N ASP A 55 -7.66 5.97 -15.33
CA ASP A 55 -7.80 5.52 -16.71
C ASP A 55 -8.14 4.02 -16.83
N GLN A 56 -7.63 3.17 -15.93
CA GLN A 56 -7.82 1.73 -16.00
C GLN A 56 -9.28 1.29 -15.81
N TRP A 57 -10.09 2.12 -15.18
CA TRP A 57 -11.52 1.89 -14.96
C TRP A 57 -12.40 2.97 -15.60
N SER A 58 -11.83 3.73 -16.55
CA SER A 58 -12.57 4.71 -17.33
C SER A 58 -13.50 4.03 -18.36
N PRO A 59 -14.83 4.21 -18.27
CA PRO A 59 -15.78 3.61 -19.22
C PRO A 59 -15.59 4.14 -20.65
N TRP A 60 -15.05 5.36 -20.80
CA TRP A 60 -14.81 5.99 -22.10
C TRP A 60 -13.73 5.28 -22.92
N ASN A 61 -12.84 4.50 -22.29
CA ASN A 61 -11.85 3.69 -22.99
C ASN A 61 -12.47 2.58 -23.83
N ALA A 62 -13.60 2.02 -23.38
CA ALA A 62 -14.36 1.04 -24.14
C ALA A 62 -15.10 1.68 -25.32
N LYS A 63 -15.47 2.97 -25.21
CA LYS A 63 -16.16 3.74 -26.25
C LYS A 63 -15.21 4.17 -27.38
N ASP A 64 -13.95 4.45 -27.06
CA ASP A 64 -12.91 4.69 -28.06
C ASP A 64 -11.58 4.03 -27.68
N PRO A 65 -11.33 2.79 -28.16
CA PRO A 65 -10.07 2.10 -27.96
C PRO A 65 -8.85 2.78 -28.60
N ASN A 66 -9.05 3.70 -29.55
CA ASN A 66 -7.98 4.41 -30.25
C ASN A 66 -7.78 5.85 -29.72
N MET A 67 -8.44 6.20 -28.62
CA MET A 67 -8.34 7.51 -28.00
C MET A 67 -6.88 7.84 -27.67
N LYS A 68 -6.42 8.99 -28.16
CA LYS A 68 -5.06 9.47 -27.91
C LYS A 68 -5.03 10.23 -26.60
N LYS A 69 -4.06 9.91 -25.75
CA LYS A 69 -3.89 10.58 -24.45
C LYS A 69 -2.47 11.07 -24.26
N THR A 70 -2.36 12.22 -23.61
CA THR A 70 -1.07 12.79 -23.21
C THR A 70 -1.15 13.21 -21.76
N LEU A 71 -0.13 12.87 -20.99
CA LEU A 71 0.02 13.30 -19.60
C LEU A 71 1.05 14.43 -19.52
N GLU A 72 0.70 15.49 -18.80
CA GLU A 72 1.59 16.59 -18.44
C GLU A 72 1.74 16.65 -16.91
N GLY A 73 2.97 16.83 -16.44
CA GLY A 73 3.30 16.81 -15.01
C GLY A 73 3.65 15.43 -14.47
N ALA A 74 3.83 15.32 -13.15
CA ALA A 74 4.07 14.07 -12.46
C ALA A 74 2.73 13.41 -12.08
N ASP A 75 2.41 12.23 -12.62
CA ASP A 75 1.14 11.56 -12.31
C ASP A 75 0.98 11.33 -10.80
N GLY A 76 -0.26 11.44 -10.32
CA GLY A 76 -0.56 11.33 -8.88
C GLY A 76 -0.07 12.52 -8.03
N ALA A 77 0.29 13.63 -8.65
CA ALA A 77 0.55 14.90 -7.98
C ALA A 77 -0.48 15.96 -8.36
N VAL A 78 -0.75 16.90 -7.44
CA VAL A 78 -1.59 18.08 -7.73
C VAL A 78 -0.99 18.86 -8.90
N GLY A 79 -1.82 19.20 -9.88
CA GLY A 79 -1.43 19.86 -11.13
C GLY A 79 -1.19 18.91 -12.31
N ALA A 80 -1.04 17.60 -12.09
CA ALA A 80 -0.96 16.63 -13.17
C ALA A 80 -2.21 16.72 -14.07
N THR A 81 -2.02 16.73 -15.38
CA THR A 81 -3.11 16.93 -16.35
C THR A 81 -3.03 15.89 -17.46
N GLN A 82 -4.12 15.17 -17.69
CA GLN A 82 -4.28 14.24 -18.81
C GLN A 82 -5.20 14.89 -19.83
N ARG A 83 -4.76 14.93 -21.08
CA ARG A 83 -5.59 15.37 -22.21
C ARG A 83 -5.94 14.18 -23.07
N TRP A 84 -7.13 14.20 -23.66
CA TRP A 84 -7.56 13.18 -24.60
C TRP A 84 -8.12 13.76 -25.89
N GLU A 85 -7.92 13.04 -26.98
CA GLU A 85 -8.57 13.25 -28.27
C GLU A 85 -9.21 11.92 -28.71
N GLY A 86 -10.53 11.85 -28.67
CA GLY A 86 -11.31 10.67 -29.02
C GLY A 86 -12.26 10.88 -30.21
N ASN A 87 -13.11 9.88 -30.45
CA ASN A 87 -14.19 9.91 -31.43
C ASN A 87 -15.39 10.79 -30.98
N ALA A 88 -16.48 10.78 -31.76
CA ALA A 88 -17.67 11.59 -31.50
C ALA A 88 -18.40 11.25 -30.18
N ASP A 89 -18.21 10.04 -29.64
CA ASP A 89 -18.87 9.57 -28.42
C ASP A 89 -18.11 9.96 -27.14
N VAL A 90 -16.80 10.26 -27.25
CA VAL A 90 -15.92 10.62 -26.12
C VAL A 90 -15.44 12.08 -26.18
N GLY A 91 -15.35 12.63 -27.39
CA GLY A 91 -14.95 14.02 -27.62
C GLY A 91 -13.48 14.29 -27.33
N LYS A 92 -13.18 15.56 -27.05
CA LYS A 92 -11.84 16.05 -26.75
C LYS A 92 -11.88 16.86 -25.46
N GLY A 93 -10.92 16.66 -24.57
CA GLY A 93 -10.91 17.36 -23.28
C GLY A 93 -9.63 17.16 -22.48
N GLU A 94 -9.65 17.66 -21.26
CA GLU A 94 -8.61 17.47 -20.27
C GLU A 94 -9.15 17.27 -18.85
N GLN A 95 -8.39 16.55 -18.04
CA GLN A 95 -8.65 16.31 -16.63
C GLN A 95 -7.39 16.62 -15.83
N ARG A 96 -7.49 17.51 -14.85
CA ARG A 96 -6.38 17.95 -13.99
C ARG A 96 -6.62 17.53 -12.54
N ILE A 97 -5.59 17.06 -11.84
CA ILE A 97 -5.67 16.80 -10.40
C ILE A 97 -5.61 18.12 -9.63
N ASP A 98 -6.64 18.40 -8.84
CA ASP A 98 -6.76 19.64 -8.07
C ASP A 98 -6.48 19.43 -6.59
N SER A 99 -6.87 18.26 -6.04
CA SER A 99 -6.63 17.91 -4.64
C SER A 99 -6.54 16.41 -4.45
N LEU A 100 -5.62 16.01 -3.56
CA LEU A 100 -5.43 14.63 -3.11
C LEU A 100 -5.44 14.63 -1.58
N VAL A 101 -6.47 14.02 -0.99
CA VAL A 101 -6.54 13.75 0.45
C VAL A 101 -6.41 12.24 0.62
N PRO A 102 -5.28 11.74 1.18
CA PRO A 102 -5.03 10.32 1.31
C PRO A 102 -6.21 9.55 1.88
N ASN A 103 -6.57 8.45 1.23
CA ASN A 103 -7.63 7.51 1.63
C ASN A 103 -9.02 8.12 1.81
N THR A 104 -9.25 9.36 1.35
CA THR A 104 -10.50 10.10 1.63
C THR A 104 -11.11 10.72 0.38
N LEU A 105 -10.33 11.48 -0.39
CA LEU A 105 -10.87 12.27 -1.50
C LEU A 105 -9.82 12.49 -2.59
N VAL A 106 -10.24 12.29 -3.83
CA VAL A 106 -9.54 12.78 -5.03
C VAL A 106 -10.47 13.76 -5.74
N ARG A 107 -9.99 14.99 -5.99
CA ARG A 107 -10.71 15.99 -6.77
C ARG A 107 -9.93 16.28 -8.04
N THR A 108 -10.62 16.21 -9.16
CA THR A 108 -10.11 16.57 -10.47
C THR A 108 -11.00 17.59 -11.14
N HIS A 109 -10.41 18.47 -11.94
CA HIS A 109 -11.12 19.43 -12.77
C HIS A 109 -11.17 18.93 -14.20
N LEU A 110 -12.37 18.80 -14.77
CA LEU A 110 -12.63 18.31 -16.13
C LEU A 110 -13.05 19.46 -17.03
N ARG A 111 -12.47 19.51 -18.22
CA ARG A 111 -12.81 20.46 -19.28
C ARG A 111 -13.00 19.71 -20.58
N PHE A 112 -14.21 19.73 -21.13
CA PHE A 112 -14.48 19.26 -22.48
C PHE A 112 -14.34 20.43 -23.45
N PHE A 113 -13.69 20.19 -24.60
CA PHE A 113 -13.49 21.16 -25.68
C PHE A 113 -14.44 20.87 -26.86
N GLU A 114 -14.60 19.59 -27.22
CA GLU A 114 -15.46 19.14 -28.31
C GLU A 114 -16.32 17.94 -27.85
N PRO A 115 -17.58 17.79 -28.33
CA PRO A 115 -18.27 18.64 -29.32
C PRO A 115 -18.85 19.93 -28.75
N MET A 116 -18.97 20.06 -27.43
CA MET A 116 -19.42 21.27 -26.75
C MET A 116 -18.49 21.58 -25.58
N ALA A 117 -18.11 22.85 -25.45
CA ALA A 117 -17.27 23.28 -24.35
C ALA A 117 -18.04 23.22 -23.02
N SER A 118 -17.47 22.53 -22.03
CA SER A 118 -18.02 22.46 -20.67
C SER A 118 -16.90 22.28 -19.64
N GLU A 119 -17.16 22.72 -18.42
CA GLU A 119 -16.23 22.57 -17.29
C GLU A 119 -17.00 22.07 -16.07
N SER A 120 -16.39 21.16 -15.30
CA SER A 120 -16.95 20.57 -14.10
C SER A 120 -15.84 20.01 -13.22
N ASP A 121 -16.12 19.72 -11.96
CA ASP A 121 -15.21 18.93 -11.12
C ASP A 121 -15.72 17.51 -10.99
N ALA A 122 -14.81 16.53 -11.07
CA ALA A 122 -15.09 15.17 -10.65
C ALA A 122 -14.45 14.88 -9.29
N LEU A 123 -15.21 14.20 -8.44
CA LEU A 123 -14.85 13.81 -7.09
C LEU A 123 -14.89 12.29 -6.98
N VAL A 124 -13.85 11.70 -6.42
CA VAL A 124 -13.86 10.32 -5.94
C VAL A 124 -13.72 10.35 -4.42
N GLU A 125 -14.82 10.06 -3.74
CA GLU A 125 -14.93 10.08 -2.28
C GLU A 125 -14.85 8.64 -1.74
N LEU A 126 -14.05 8.45 -0.69
CA LEU A 126 -13.82 7.17 -0.03
C LEU A 126 -14.32 7.25 1.40
N VAL A 127 -15.33 6.46 1.74
CA VAL A 127 -15.91 6.39 3.09
C VAL A 127 -15.75 4.97 3.63
N PRO A 128 -15.03 4.77 4.76
CA PRO A 128 -14.93 3.45 5.39
C PRO A 128 -16.32 2.88 5.73
N GLU A 129 -16.55 1.61 5.40
CA GLU A 129 -17.80 0.87 5.66
C GLU A 129 -17.47 -0.53 6.21
N GLY A 130 -17.34 -0.64 7.54
CA GLY A 130 -16.91 -1.87 8.19
C GLY A 130 -15.48 -2.26 7.80
N THR A 131 -15.32 -3.40 7.12
CA THR A 131 -14.04 -3.84 6.55
C THR A 131 -13.86 -3.42 5.09
N GLY A 132 -14.86 -2.75 4.49
CA GLY A 132 -14.85 -2.28 3.12
C GLY A 132 -14.85 -0.76 3.01
N THR A 133 -15.08 -0.28 1.79
CA THR A 133 -15.13 1.15 1.48
C THR A 133 -16.32 1.42 0.57
N LYS A 134 -17.16 2.40 0.93
CA LYS A 134 -18.10 3.00 0.01
C LYS A 134 -17.37 4.04 -0.84
N VAL A 135 -17.31 3.80 -2.14
CA VAL A 135 -16.71 4.72 -3.12
C VAL A 135 -17.83 5.46 -3.81
N THR A 136 -17.78 6.79 -3.84
CA THR A 136 -18.69 7.64 -4.60
C THR A 136 -17.92 8.36 -5.69
N TRP A 137 -18.35 8.22 -6.94
CA TRP A 137 -17.87 9.03 -8.04
C TRP A 137 -18.94 10.06 -8.38
N ALA A 138 -18.58 11.34 -8.25
CA ALA A 138 -19.48 12.46 -8.48
C ALA A 138 -18.91 13.42 -9.52
N MET A 139 -19.79 14.06 -10.27
CA MET A 139 -19.50 15.22 -11.10
C MET A 139 -20.34 16.40 -10.61
N VAL A 140 -19.67 17.49 -10.29
CA VAL A 140 -20.28 18.71 -9.76
C VAL A 140 -19.92 19.89 -10.65
N GLY A 141 -20.85 20.82 -10.83
CA GLY A 141 -20.60 21.99 -11.66
C GLY A 141 -21.75 23.00 -11.60
N GLU A 142 -21.59 24.06 -12.37
CA GLU A 142 -22.58 25.12 -12.50
C GLU A 142 -23.46 24.89 -13.74
N ASN A 143 -24.74 25.20 -13.60
CA ASN A 143 -25.68 25.19 -14.70
C ASN A 143 -25.81 26.59 -15.30
N ASN A 144 -25.27 26.78 -16.51
CA ASN A 144 -25.53 28.00 -17.27
C ASN A 144 -26.97 28.00 -17.83
N PHE A 145 -27.42 29.15 -18.33
CA PHE A 145 -28.79 29.33 -18.83
C PHE A 145 -29.21 28.23 -19.83
N MET A 146 -28.31 27.82 -20.74
CA MET A 146 -28.61 26.78 -21.73
C MET A 146 -28.66 25.38 -21.10
N SER A 147 -27.77 25.04 -20.17
CA SER A 147 -27.81 23.73 -19.49
C SER A 147 -29.05 23.58 -18.60
N LYS A 148 -29.54 24.67 -18.00
CA LYS A 148 -30.84 24.71 -17.29
C LYS A 148 -32.02 24.41 -18.21
N VAL A 149 -32.00 24.94 -19.44
CA VAL A 149 -33.03 24.63 -20.45
C VAL A 149 -32.92 23.17 -20.89
N PHE A 150 -31.71 22.69 -21.21
CA PHE A 150 -31.50 21.31 -21.69
C PHE A 150 -31.80 20.23 -20.65
N SER A 151 -31.46 20.44 -19.38
CA SER A 151 -31.74 19.50 -18.28
C SER A 151 -33.24 19.24 -18.04
N LYS A 152 -34.14 20.05 -18.59
CA LYS A 152 -35.60 19.82 -18.55
C LYS A 152 -36.08 18.85 -19.62
N PHE A 153 -35.28 18.61 -20.66
CA PHE A 153 -35.62 17.76 -21.79
C PHE A 153 -34.69 16.55 -21.93
N MET A 154 -33.53 16.56 -21.29
CA MET A 154 -32.56 15.46 -21.27
C MET A 154 -32.25 15.05 -19.83
N ASP A 155 -32.31 13.75 -19.56
CA ASP A 155 -31.93 13.18 -18.27
C ASP A 155 -30.41 12.94 -18.25
N ILE A 156 -29.67 14.01 -17.95
CA ILE A 156 -28.21 14.01 -17.88
C ILE A 156 -27.73 13.06 -16.76
N ASP A 157 -28.49 12.91 -15.66
CA ASP A 157 -28.15 11.95 -14.60
C ASP A 157 -28.24 10.52 -15.11
N ALA A 158 -29.30 10.16 -15.84
CA ALA A 158 -29.41 8.82 -16.41
C ALA A 158 -28.30 8.53 -17.45
N MET A 159 -27.92 9.53 -18.26
CA MET A 159 -26.88 9.36 -19.28
C MET A 159 -25.48 9.22 -18.68
N VAL A 160 -25.11 10.08 -17.73
CA VAL A 160 -23.78 10.05 -17.09
C VAL A 160 -23.71 8.97 -16.01
N GLY A 161 -24.83 8.69 -15.34
CA GLY A 161 -24.93 7.69 -14.29
C GLY A 161 -24.59 6.28 -14.75
N LYS A 162 -24.96 5.90 -15.98
CA LYS A 162 -24.58 4.58 -16.53
C LYS A 162 -23.07 4.44 -16.72
N ASP A 163 -22.40 5.48 -17.20
CA ASP A 163 -20.94 5.49 -17.33
C ASP A 163 -20.29 5.38 -15.93
N PHE A 164 -20.82 6.09 -14.93
CA PHE A 164 -20.31 5.99 -13.57
C PHE A 164 -20.53 4.60 -12.95
N GLU A 165 -21.68 3.98 -13.16
CA GLU A 165 -21.96 2.62 -12.74
C GLU A 165 -20.97 1.62 -13.37
N ASP A 166 -20.71 1.75 -14.68
CA ASP A 166 -19.78 0.87 -15.39
C ASP A 166 -18.34 1.06 -14.89
N GLY A 167 -17.89 2.31 -14.74
CA GLY A 167 -16.56 2.61 -14.21
C GLY A 167 -16.36 2.15 -12.77
N LEU A 168 -17.35 2.37 -11.90
CA LEU A 168 -17.33 1.90 -10.51
C LEU A 168 -17.36 0.36 -10.43
N ALA A 169 -18.06 -0.32 -11.34
CA ALA A 169 -18.04 -1.78 -11.42
C ALA A 169 -16.66 -2.31 -11.84
N MET A 170 -15.99 -1.66 -12.81
CA MET A 170 -14.62 -1.98 -13.20
C MET A 170 -13.64 -1.74 -12.06
N LEU A 171 -13.73 -0.59 -11.38
CA LEU A 171 -12.91 -0.26 -10.21
C LEU A 171 -13.08 -1.31 -9.10
N LYS A 172 -14.33 -1.65 -8.76
CA LYS A 172 -14.63 -2.71 -7.78
C LYS A 172 -13.95 -4.03 -8.16
N GLY A 173 -14.09 -4.47 -9.41
CA GLY A 173 -13.48 -5.72 -9.87
C GLY A 173 -11.95 -5.72 -9.76
N GLN A 174 -11.30 -4.61 -10.13
CA GLN A 174 -9.85 -4.45 -10.03
C GLN A 174 -9.36 -4.47 -8.58
N VAL A 175 -10.00 -3.66 -7.72
CA VAL A 175 -9.60 -3.53 -6.31
C VAL A 175 -9.84 -4.82 -5.54
N GLU A 176 -10.99 -5.48 -5.72
CA GLU A 176 -11.29 -6.72 -5.00
C GLU A 176 -10.37 -7.86 -5.45
N THR A 177 -10.02 -7.91 -6.73
CA THR A 177 -9.03 -8.88 -7.23
C THR A 177 -7.66 -8.63 -6.61
N ALA A 178 -7.24 -7.37 -6.54
CA ALA A 178 -5.97 -6.99 -5.91
C ALA A 178 -5.96 -7.32 -4.41
N GLU A 179 -7.05 -7.05 -3.69
CA GLU A 179 -7.16 -7.37 -2.26
C GLU A 179 -7.17 -8.88 -2.02
N VAL A 180 -7.88 -9.67 -2.82
CA VAL A 180 -7.84 -11.14 -2.74
C VAL A 180 -6.42 -11.66 -2.97
N ALA A 181 -5.72 -11.14 -3.98
CA ALA A 181 -4.33 -11.54 -4.25
C ALA A 181 -3.40 -11.17 -3.09
N ARG A 182 -3.53 -9.97 -2.53
CA ARG A 182 -2.76 -9.50 -1.38
C ARG A 182 -2.99 -10.36 -0.14
N GLN A 183 -4.24 -10.70 0.16
CA GLN A 183 -4.62 -11.56 1.28
C GLN A 183 -4.12 -12.99 1.09
N ALA A 184 -4.20 -13.52 -0.14
CA ALA A 184 -3.67 -14.84 -0.47
C ALA A 184 -2.13 -14.88 -0.31
N GLU A 185 -1.43 -13.83 -0.72
CA GLU A 185 0.03 -13.71 -0.52
C GLU A 185 0.39 -13.65 0.98
N LEU A 186 -0.32 -12.81 1.75
CA LEU A 186 -0.11 -12.70 3.19
C LEU A 186 -0.37 -14.04 3.89
N ALA A 187 -1.47 -14.70 3.57
CA ALA A 187 -1.80 -16.02 4.10
C ALA A 187 -0.73 -17.07 3.70
N ALA A 188 -0.23 -17.03 2.47
CA ALA A 188 0.80 -17.95 1.98
C ALA A 188 2.16 -17.76 2.66
N LYS A 189 2.40 -16.59 3.26
CA LYS A 189 3.59 -16.23 4.05
C LYS A 189 3.35 -16.31 5.56
N THR A 190 2.13 -16.57 6.02
CA THR A 190 1.81 -16.59 7.45
C THR A 190 1.83 -18.03 7.99
N SER A 191 2.47 -18.23 9.14
CA SER A 191 2.46 -19.49 9.88
C SER A 191 2.43 -19.18 11.38
N GLY A 192 1.63 -19.91 12.16
CA GLY A 192 1.54 -19.72 13.62
C GLY A 192 1.16 -18.29 14.08
N GLY A 193 0.50 -17.50 13.21
CA GLY A 193 0.18 -16.09 13.48
C GLY A 193 1.30 -15.09 13.16
N TYR A 194 2.43 -15.56 12.62
CA TYR A 194 3.57 -14.73 12.23
C TYR A 194 3.70 -14.67 10.71
N VAL A 195 3.99 -13.48 10.20
CA VAL A 195 4.40 -13.31 8.80
C VAL A 195 5.86 -13.71 8.68
N ILE A 196 6.14 -14.62 7.76
CA ILE A 196 7.47 -15.16 7.48
C ILE A 196 7.95 -14.58 6.16
N GLU A 197 8.90 -13.68 6.26
CA GLU A 197 9.54 -13.06 5.10
C GLU A 197 10.71 -13.90 4.63
N THR A 198 10.94 -13.92 3.32
CA THR A 198 12.18 -14.48 2.74
C THR A 198 13.10 -13.33 2.40
N VAL A 199 14.29 -13.33 2.99
CA VAL A 199 15.28 -12.26 2.82
C VAL A 199 16.59 -12.84 2.32
N ASP A 200 17.24 -12.13 1.40
CA ASP A 200 18.62 -12.40 1.02
C ASP A 200 19.53 -11.53 1.91
N ARG A 201 20.32 -12.16 2.79
CA ARG A 201 21.29 -11.44 3.62
C ARG A 201 22.68 -11.50 2.97
N PRO A 202 23.43 -10.38 2.95
CA PRO A 202 24.83 -10.41 2.54
C PRO A 202 25.67 -11.19 3.57
N GLU A 203 26.96 -11.38 3.25
CA GLU A 203 27.91 -11.92 4.23
C GLU A 203 27.90 -11.06 5.51
N LEU A 204 27.85 -11.71 6.66
CA LEU A 204 27.92 -11.03 7.95
C LEU A 204 28.91 -11.73 8.87
N VAL A 205 29.73 -10.92 9.55
CA VAL A 205 30.73 -11.40 10.49
C VAL A 205 30.24 -11.12 11.91
N TYR A 206 30.23 -12.15 12.74
CA TYR A 206 29.87 -12.08 14.15
C TYR A 206 31.12 -12.26 14.99
N VAL A 207 31.33 -11.36 15.94
CA VAL A 207 32.39 -11.44 16.95
C VAL A 207 31.75 -11.64 18.32
N GLY A 208 32.06 -12.75 18.99
CA GLY A 208 31.34 -13.11 20.21
C GLY A 208 31.97 -14.21 21.03
N LYS A 209 31.27 -14.60 22.09
CA LYS A 209 31.62 -15.74 22.95
C LYS A 209 30.64 -16.87 22.71
N ARG A 210 31.15 -18.05 22.36
CA ARG A 210 30.36 -19.26 22.23
C ARG A 210 30.53 -20.16 23.45
N ASP A 211 29.43 -20.75 23.88
CA ASP A 211 29.44 -21.84 24.83
C ASP A 211 28.48 -22.92 24.31
N LYS A 212 28.95 -24.18 24.37
CA LYS A 212 28.24 -25.34 23.80
C LYS A 212 27.12 -25.87 24.69
N LYS A 213 27.03 -25.41 25.93
CA LYS A 213 26.12 -25.97 26.96
C LYS A 213 25.53 -24.89 27.87
N VAL A 214 25.14 -23.75 27.32
CA VAL A 214 24.44 -22.71 28.10
C VAL A 214 23.08 -23.26 28.53
N LYS A 215 22.82 -23.31 29.84
CA LYS A 215 21.48 -23.68 30.34
C LYS A 215 20.47 -22.59 30.01
N TRP A 216 19.24 -22.98 29.69
CA TRP A 216 18.17 -22.03 29.37
C TRP A 216 17.94 -21.00 30.49
N ALA A 217 18.01 -21.44 31.75
CA ALA A 217 17.89 -20.56 32.92
C ALA A 217 19.03 -19.52 33.04
N ASP A 218 20.19 -19.79 32.46
CA ASP A 218 21.39 -18.95 32.55
C ASP A 218 21.59 -18.08 31.30
N MET A 219 20.74 -18.21 30.26
CA MET A 219 20.88 -17.49 28.99
C MET A 219 20.87 -15.97 29.15
N ALA A 220 19.97 -15.43 29.98
CA ALA A 220 19.92 -13.98 30.22
C ALA A 220 21.22 -13.45 30.83
N ALA A 221 21.79 -14.18 31.79
CA ALA A 221 23.07 -13.82 32.41
C ALA A 221 24.24 -13.97 31.43
N PHE A 222 24.21 -15.01 30.59
CA PHE A 222 25.18 -15.22 29.52
C PHE A 222 25.16 -14.05 28.52
N TYR A 223 23.99 -13.59 28.09
CA TYR A 223 23.87 -12.42 27.22
C TYR A 223 24.34 -11.13 27.88
N GLY A 224 23.87 -10.85 29.10
CA GLY A 224 24.24 -9.62 29.83
C GLY A 224 25.75 -9.47 30.02
N THR A 225 26.44 -10.59 30.25
CA THR A 225 27.90 -10.60 30.38
C THR A 225 28.61 -10.45 29.04
N ASN A 226 28.20 -11.24 28.05
CA ASN A 226 28.98 -11.39 26.82
C ASN A 226 28.69 -10.34 25.77
N PHE A 227 27.48 -9.75 25.71
CA PHE A 227 27.20 -8.64 24.80
C PHE A 227 28.01 -7.40 25.16
N GLY A 228 28.02 -7.00 26.44
CA GLY A 228 28.82 -5.86 26.88
C GLY A 228 30.32 -6.06 26.60
N ALA A 229 30.84 -7.25 26.91
CA ALA A 229 32.25 -7.58 26.67
C ALA A 229 32.61 -7.60 25.17
N ALA A 230 31.78 -8.23 24.33
CA ALA A 230 32.00 -8.29 22.88
C ALA A 230 31.91 -6.89 22.25
N GLY A 231 30.92 -6.08 22.65
CA GLY A 231 30.77 -4.71 22.18
C GLY A 231 31.98 -3.83 22.52
N ALA A 232 32.49 -3.92 23.76
CA ALA A 232 33.69 -3.19 24.16
C ALA A 232 34.94 -3.61 23.37
N ALA A 233 35.10 -4.92 23.13
CA ALA A 233 36.24 -5.45 22.38
C ALA A 233 36.19 -5.08 20.90
N VAL A 234 35.00 -5.15 20.28
CA VAL A 234 34.76 -4.68 18.91
C VAL A 234 35.07 -3.19 18.77
N GLY A 235 34.61 -2.36 19.71
CA GLY A 235 34.91 -0.93 19.73
C GLY A 235 36.40 -0.64 19.90
N THR A 236 37.09 -1.38 20.78
CA THR A 236 38.55 -1.26 20.97
C THR A 236 39.33 -1.65 19.71
N ALA A 237 38.84 -2.66 18.97
CA ALA A 237 39.42 -3.09 17.70
C ALA A 237 39.12 -2.14 16.52
N GLY A 238 38.33 -1.07 16.75
CA GLY A 238 37.97 -0.10 15.70
C GLY A 238 37.06 -0.69 14.61
N LEU A 239 36.34 -1.77 14.91
CA LEU A 239 35.43 -2.42 13.96
C LEU A 239 34.08 -1.72 13.98
N GLU A 240 33.51 -1.49 12.80
CA GLU A 240 32.18 -0.92 12.66
C GLU A 240 31.10 -1.99 12.87
N LEU A 241 30.08 -1.69 13.68
CA LEU A 241 28.92 -2.58 13.85
C LEU A 241 28.10 -2.66 12.56
N ALA A 242 27.55 -3.85 12.29
CA ALA A 242 26.76 -4.14 11.09
C ALA A 242 25.32 -4.58 11.39
N GLY A 243 24.87 -4.44 12.64
CA GLY A 243 23.55 -4.85 13.10
C GLY A 243 23.42 -4.79 14.62
N ALA A 244 22.33 -5.33 15.15
CA ALA A 244 22.09 -5.37 16.60
C ALA A 244 22.78 -6.59 17.25
N PRO A 245 23.00 -6.56 18.58
CA PRO A 245 23.53 -7.72 19.31
C PRO A 245 22.70 -8.98 19.01
N SER A 246 23.37 -10.10 18.78
CA SER A 246 22.73 -11.31 18.27
C SER A 246 23.11 -12.56 19.05
N GLY A 247 22.10 -13.39 19.33
CA GLY A 247 22.27 -14.79 19.70
C GLY A 247 22.36 -15.65 18.45
N VAL A 248 23.46 -16.39 18.29
CA VAL A 248 23.62 -17.36 17.20
C VAL A 248 23.59 -18.77 17.76
N PHE A 249 22.69 -19.61 17.27
CA PHE A 249 22.41 -20.94 17.81
C PHE A 249 22.79 -22.03 16.82
N TRP A 250 23.51 -23.05 17.32
CA TRP A 250 23.86 -24.26 16.57
C TRP A 250 22.92 -25.42 16.88
N ALA A 251 22.48 -25.53 18.13
CA ALA A 251 21.60 -26.61 18.57
C ALA A 251 20.90 -26.24 19.88
N TRP A 252 19.68 -26.73 20.03
CA TRP A 252 18.97 -26.81 21.31
C TRP A 252 18.87 -28.26 21.75
N ASN A 253 19.09 -28.50 23.03
CA ASN A 253 18.93 -29.79 23.65
C ASN A 253 17.84 -29.67 24.71
N GLU A 254 16.64 -30.12 24.37
CA GLU A 254 15.47 -30.08 25.25
C GLU A 254 15.63 -30.98 26.48
N LYS A 255 16.28 -32.13 26.32
CA LYS A 255 16.47 -33.10 27.40
C LYS A 255 17.30 -32.51 28.54
N ASP A 256 18.37 -31.81 28.19
CA ASP A 256 19.29 -31.21 29.15
C ASP A 256 18.97 -29.72 29.43
N GLN A 257 17.96 -29.15 28.76
CA GLN A 257 17.62 -27.73 28.79
C GLN A 257 18.83 -26.81 28.55
N THR A 258 19.62 -27.15 27.52
CA THR A 258 20.83 -26.42 27.14
C THR A 258 20.79 -26.00 25.67
N ALA A 259 21.62 -25.02 25.31
CA ALA A 259 21.86 -24.64 23.93
C ALA A 259 23.37 -24.52 23.65
N ASP A 260 23.76 -24.83 22.42
CA ASP A 260 25.04 -24.44 21.84
C ASP A 260 24.84 -23.11 21.14
N MET A 261 25.34 -22.04 21.75
CA MET A 261 25.03 -20.68 21.35
C MET A 261 26.22 -19.73 21.50
N MET A 262 26.18 -18.66 20.72
CA MET A 262 27.11 -17.54 20.78
C MET A 262 26.36 -16.25 21.05
N ALA A 263 26.83 -15.47 22.02
CA ALA A 263 26.44 -14.07 22.19
C ALA A 263 27.45 -13.21 21.43
N ALA A 264 27.02 -12.57 20.34
CA ALA A 264 27.91 -11.88 19.41
C ALA A 264 27.42 -10.49 18.99
N MET A 265 28.38 -9.69 18.53
CA MET A 265 28.14 -8.43 17.83
C MET A 265 28.40 -8.62 16.34
N PRO A 266 27.43 -8.29 15.46
CA PRO A 266 27.68 -8.26 14.02
C PRO A 266 28.55 -7.06 13.66
N VAL A 267 29.56 -7.27 12.83
CA VAL A 267 30.54 -6.25 12.40
C VAL A 267 30.74 -6.28 10.89
N LYS A 268 31.15 -5.13 10.34
CA LYS A 268 31.71 -5.09 8.99
C LYS A 268 33.11 -5.70 9.04
N GLY A 269 33.30 -6.82 8.37
CA GLY A 269 34.56 -7.55 8.39
C GLY A 269 34.57 -8.69 7.38
N THR A 270 35.62 -9.49 7.45
CA THR A 270 35.77 -10.73 6.66
C THR A 270 36.16 -11.89 7.57
N SER A 271 36.42 -13.07 7.01
CA SER A 271 37.00 -14.21 7.74
C SER A 271 38.38 -13.92 8.39
N ALA A 272 39.06 -12.86 7.94
CA ALA A 272 40.32 -12.39 8.54
C ALA A 272 40.11 -11.54 9.80
N THR A 273 38.88 -11.15 10.12
CA THR A 273 38.56 -10.39 11.34
C THR A 273 38.99 -11.20 12.56
N LYS A 274 39.73 -10.56 13.47
CA LYS A 274 40.16 -11.13 14.74
C LYS A 274 40.00 -10.10 15.84
N VAL A 275 39.38 -10.52 16.94
CA VAL A 275 39.26 -9.72 18.16
C VAL A 275 39.78 -10.59 19.31
N GLU A 276 40.75 -10.06 20.04
CA GLU A 276 41.42 -10.81 21.10
C GLU A 276 40.42 -11.29 22.15
N GLY A 277 40.49 -12.58 22.49
CA GLY A 277 39.58 -13.18 23.45
C GLY A 277 38.19 -13.50 22.92
N PHE A 278 37.85 -13.20 21.66
CA PHE A 278 36.53 -13.51 21.08
C PHE A 278 36.65 -14.43 19.86
N GLU A 279 35.60 -15.21 19.63
CA GLU A 279 35.45 -16.04 18.44
C GLU A 279 34.88 -15.20 17.30
N THR A 280 35.25 -15.58 16.08
CA THR A 280 34.73 -14.96 14.86
C THR A 280 33.98 -16.01 14.06
N LEU A 281 32.70 -15.75 13.79
CA LEU A 281 31.86 -16.54 12.90
C LEU A 281 31.57 -15.72 11.64
N VAL A 282 31.75 -16.32 10.47
CA VAL A 282 31.30 -15.73 9.20
C VAL A 282 30.08 -16.50 8.74
N ILE A 283 28.99 -15.78 8.52
CA ILE A 283 27.80 -16.30 7.86
C ILE A 283 27.85 -15.81 6.41
N PRO A 284 27.99 -16.72 5.43
CA PRO A 284 28.07 -16.33 4.02
C PRO A 284 26.74 -15.72 3.54
N PRO A 285 26.74 -15.07 2.36
CA PRO A 285 25.50 -14.61 1.74
C PRO A 285 24.52 -15.76 1.64
N SER A 286 23.33 -15.57 2.19
CA SER A 286 22.37 -16.66 2.37
C SER A 286 20.95 -16.14 2.31
N LYS A 287 20.10 -17.00 1.75
CA LYS A 287 18.66 -16.85 1.84
C LYS A 287 18.19 -17.32 3.21
N MET A 288 17.45 -16.47 3.91
CA MET A 288 16.92 -16.75 5.22
C MET A 288 15.42 -16.48 5.27
N LEU A 289 14.72 -17.24 6.11
CA LEU A 289 13.40 -16.88 6.60
C LEU A 289 13.56 -15.92 7.78
N LEU A 290 12.69 -14.93 7.87
CA LEU A 290 12.66 -13.91 8.92
C LEU A 290 11.27 -13.85 9.54
N VAL A 291 11.22 -13.88 10.87
CA VAL A 291 10.08 -13.39 11.66
C VAL A 291 10.51 -12.19 12.50
N ALA A 292 9.74 -11.10 12.42
CA ALA A 292 9.84 -9.98 13.35
C ALA A 292 8.93 -10.27 14.56
N TYR A 293 9.52 -10.73 15.66
CA TYR A 293 8.81 -11.02 16.90
C TYR A 293 8.76 -9.78 17.80
N TYR A 294 7.56 -9.42 18.24
CA TYR A 294 7.34 -8.35 19.21
C TYR A 294 6.90 -8.95 20.56
N GLY A 295 7.71 -8.79 21.59
CA GLY A 295 7.40 -9.31 22.92
C GLY A 295 8.62 -9.58 23.79
N ASP A 296 8.36 -10.17 24.95
CA ASP A 296 9.40 -10.59 25.88
C ASP A 296 10.34 -11.62 25.24
N TYR A 297 11.65 -11.42 25.37
CA TYR A 297 12.70 -12.28 24.79
C TYR A 297 12.62 -13.74 25.26
N SER A 298 12.07 -14.01 26.44
CA SER A 298 11.89 -15.36 26.96
C SER A 298 10.68 -16.11 26.40
N LYS A 299 9.85 -15.44 25.58
CA LYS A 299 8.56 -15.96 25.10
C LYS A 299 8.48 -16.08 23.58
N ASN A 300 9.62 -16.03 22.89
CA ASN A 300 9.71 -16.08 21.43
C ASN A 300 9.55 -17.49 20.83
N MET A 301 9.48 -18.56 21.64
CA MET A 301 9.35 -19.95 21.17
C MET A 301 8.25 -20.16 20.10
N PRO A 302 7.04 -19.59 20.22
CA PRO A 302 6.00 -19.75 19.20
C PRO A 302 6.42 -19.20 17.81
N ALA A 303 7.31 -18.21 17.76
CA ALA A 303 7.85 -17.70 16.50
C ALA A 303 8.83 -18.68 15.85
N HIS A 304 9.63 -19.40 16.64
CA HIS A 304 10.49 -20.49 16.16
C HIS A 304 9.63 -21.64 15.60
N GLU A 305 8.63 -22.08 16.36
CA GLU A 305 7.68 -23.12 15.94
C GLU A 305 6.96 -22.75 14.63
N ALA A 306 6.60 -21.47 14.48
CA ALA A 306 5.98 -20.96 13.26
C ALA A 306 6.91 -21.07 12.03
N ILE A 307 8.18 -20.72 12.17
CA ILE A 307 9.18 -20.87 11.11
C ILE A 307 9.40 -22.34 10.76
N ASP A 308 9.56 -23.21 11.76
CA ASP A 308 9.76 -24.65 11.53
C ASP A 308 8.57 -25.29 10.81
N ALA A 309 7.35 -24.93 11.21
CA ALA A 309 6.12 -25.35 10.53
C ALA A 309 6.08 -24.85 9.07
N TYR A 310 6.53 -23.62 8.82
CA TYR A 310 6.59 -23.06 7.47
C TYR A 310 7.64 -23.74 6.60
N ILE A 311 8.84 -23.98 7.13
CA ILE A 311 9.91 -24.74 6.46
C ILE A 311 9.38 -26.10 6.02
N THR A 312 8.71 -26.80 6.93
CA THR A 312 8.10 -28.11 6.66
C THR A 312 7.01 -28.00 5.59
N ALA A 313 6.08 -27.05 5.71
CA ALA A 313 4.98 -26.86 4.77
C ALA A 313 5.44 -26.47 3.36
N LYS A 314 6.55 -25.74 3.24
CA LYS A 314 7.13 -25.33 1.95
C LYS A 314 8.15 -26.33 1.39
N GLY A 315 8.45 -27.41 2.11
CA GLY A 315 9.47 -28.39 1.71
C GLY A 315 10.88 -27.81 1.65
N LEU A 316 11.14 -26.75 2.42
CA LEU A 316 12.47 -26.13 2.52
C LEU A 316 13.37 -26.96 3.45
N THR A 317 14.68 -26.83 3.28
CA THR A 317 15.64 -27.45 4.21
C THR A 317 16.33 -26.37 5.03
N HIS A 318 16.11 -26.36 6.35
CA HIS A 318 16.96 -25.59 7.26
C HIS A 318 18.38 -26.14 7.24
N TYR A 319 19.37 -25.25 7.23
CA TYR A 319 20.77 -25.59 7.41
C TYR A 319 21.47 -24.51 8.21
N GLY A 320 22.66 -24.78 8.75
CA GLY A 320 23.46 -23.74 9.37
C GLY A 320 22.95 -23.32 10.75
N HIS A 321 22.77 -22.02 10.95
CA HIS A 321 22.52 -21.42 12.26
C HIS A 321 21.17 -20.70 12.29
N VAL A 322 20.59 -20.65 13.49
CA VAL A 322 19.49 -19.73 13.78
C VAL A 322 20.07 -18.50 14.44
N ILE A 323 19.56 -17.33 14.07
CA ILE A 323 20.04 -16.04 14.55
C ILE A 323 18.87 -15.29 15.16
N GLU A 324 19.00 -14.90 16.41
CA GLU A 324 18.12 -13.95 17.07
C GLU A 324 18.84 -12.61 17.19
N GLU A 325 18.34 -11.58 16.53
CA GLU A 325 18.88 -10.22 16.56
C GLU A 325 17.98 -9.34 17.45
N TYR A 326 18.53 -8.85 18.56
CA TYR A 326 17.79 -8.11 19.58
C TYR A 326 17.84 -6.61 19.27
N VAL A 327 16.86 -6.13 18.51
CA VAL A 327 16.85 -4.77 17.93
C VAL A 327 16.51 -3.71 19.00
N THR A 328 15.58 -4.00 19.89
CA THR A 328 15.15 -3.05 20.92
C THR A 328 16.01 -3.20 22.18
N ASP A 329 16.52 -2.10 22.73
CA ASP A 329 17.25 -2.14 24.00
C ASP A 329 16.27 -2.13 25.20
N PRO A 330 16.22 -3.19 26.04
CA PRO A 330 15.33 -3.26 27.20
C PRO A 330 15.70 -2.27 28.32
N THR A 331 16.91 -1.71 28.27
CA THR A 331 17.31 -0.63 29.19
C THR A 331 16.64 0.70 28.81
N VAL A 332 16.30 0.88 27.53
CA VAL A 332 15.69 2.09 26.97
C VAL A 332 14.17 1.96 26.88
N GLU A 333 13.66 0.90 26.26
CA GLU A 333 12.21 0.65 26.15
C GLU A 333 11.76 -0.31 27.25
N LYS A 334 10.82 0.13 28.09
CA LYS A 334 10.32 -0.66 29.23
C LYS A 334 9.06 -1.44 28.89
N ASP A 335 8.34 -1.05 27.84
CA ASP A 335 7.19 -1.77 27.34
C ASP A 335 7.64 -2.99 26.52
N THR A 336 7.52 -4.17 27.13
CA THR A 336 7.96 -5.44 26.53
C THR A 336 7.19 -5.80 25.27
N THR A 337 5.99 -5.23 25.06
CA THR A 337 5.22 -5.48 23.83
C THR A 337 5.82 -4.81 22.59
N LYS A 338 6.77 -3.88 22.80
CA LYS A 338 7.48 -3.16 21.74
C LYS A 338 8.89 -3.68 21.51
N TRP A 339 9.31 -4.71 22.25
CA TRP A 339 10.63 -5.30 22.09
C TRP A 339 10.68 -6.14 20.82
N LEU A 340 11.49 -5.71 19.86
CA LEU A 340 11.66 -6.37 18.58
C LEU A 340 12.87 -7.32 18.62
N THR A 341 12.60 -8.59 18.33
CA THR A 341 13.62 -9.59 17.98
C THR A 341 13.39 -10.05 16.55
N ASN A 342 14.39 -9.89 15.69
CA ASN A 342 14.38 -10.50 14.37
C ASN A 342 14.95 -11.92 14.48
N ILE A 343 14.16 -12.92 14.10
CA ILE A 343 14.54 -14.33 14.17
C ILE A 343 14.77 -14.84 12.75
N TYR A 344 15.97 -15.31 12.47
CA TYR A 344 16.38 -15.76 11.15
C TYR A 344 16.71 -17.25 11.12
N TYR A 345 16.20 -17.93 10.09
CA TYR A 345 16.55 -19.32 9.78
C TYR A 345 17.12 -19.40 8.37
N MET A 346 18.34 -19.89 8.23
CA MET A 346 18.94 -20.17 6.93
C MET A 346 18.24 -21.36 6.25
N VAL A 347 17.85 -21.21 4.99
CA VAL A 347 17.09 -22.22 4.24
C VAL A 347 17.58 -22.38 2.80
N LYS A 348 17.47 -23.60 2.25
CA LYS A 348 17.78 -23.92 0.86
C LYS A 348 16.69 -24.75 0.20
#